data_AF-A0A9E1SNV1-F1
#
_entry.id   AF-A0A9E1SNV1-F1
#
_cell.length_a   1.000
_cell.length_b   1.000
_cell.length_c   1.000
_cell.angle_alpha   90.00
_cell.angle_beta   90.00
_cell.angle_gamma   90.00
#
_symmetry.space_group_name_H-M   'P 1'
#
loop_
_entity.id
_entity.type
_entity.pdbx_description
1 polymer ?
#
loop_
_entity_poly.entity_id
_entity_poly.type
_entity_poly.pdbx_seq_one_letter_code
_entity_poly.pdbx_strand_id
1 'polypeptide(L)'
;MDLNKLGLHIHELRNQFNYIEGNIGILNQALEKSSNVGVFMALQSIFLSTMQISRIVWAPRKKGKNRAEEIRKFLGIPEEHPLNNKDIQTLFDNCDEANEEWIKKTAGQYILYDYIGDLGESQHKDVEIDKIFRSFDTKGKIYVYRGVGFQMDSVMTALKSVSDAVNKAHYHLFPEQWKDSEGNAQAPAEADKAASKPSKKNK
;
A
#
# COMPACT_ATOMS: atom_id res chain seq x y z
N MET A 1 -14.30 -19.92 -12.25
CA MET A 1 -13.87 -18.85 -13.20
C MET A 1 -12.91 -19.42 -14.23
N ASP A 2 -12.93 -18.91 -15.48
CA ASP A 2 -11.97 -19.32 -16.51
C ASP A 2 -10.56 -18.74 -16.25
N LEU A 3 -9.53 -19.36 -16.84
CA LEU A 3 -8.13 -19.00 -16.63
C LEU A 3 -7.80 -17.54 -16.99
N ASN A 4 -8.46 -16.98 -18.01
CA ASN A 4 -8.22 -15.59 -18.43
C ASN A 4 -8.73 -14.60 -17.38
N LYS A 5 -9.97 -14.80 -16.90
CA LYS A 5 -10.54 -13.96 -15.82
C LYS A 5 -9.74 -14.09 -14.53
N LEU A 6 -9.28 -15.30 -14.19
CA LEU A 6 -8.44 -15.51 -13.03
C LEU A 6 -7.10 -14.77 -13.18
N GLY A 7 -6.46 -14.92 -14.34
CA GLY A 7 -5.21 -14.24 -14.68
C GLY A 7 -5.31 -12.71 -14.54
N LEU A 8 -6.40 -12.09 -14.99
CA LEU A 8 -6.63 -10.66 -14.81
C LEU A 8 -6.67 -10.25 -13.33
N HIS A 9 -7.34 -11.02 -12.48
CA HIS A 9 -7.37 -10.75 -11.04
C HIS A 9 -6.01 -10.95 -10.37
N ILE A 10 -5.25 -11.98 -10.75
CA ILE A 10 -3.90 -12.21 -10.23
C ILE A 10 -2.95 -11.08 -10.66
N HIS A 11 -3.04 -10.64 -11.90
CA HIS A 11 -2.27 -9.51 -12.41
C HIS A 11 -2.60 -8.21 -11.66
N GLU A 12 -3.89 -7.91 -11.49
CA GLU A 12 -4.32 -6.73 -10.74
C GLU A 12 -3.85 -6.77 -9.28
N LEU A 13 -3.95 -7.92 -8.60
CA LEU A 13 -3.41 -8.10 -7.25
C LEU A 13 -1.91 -7.79 -7.19
N ARG A 14 -1.14 -8.27 -8.17
CA ARG A 14 0.29 -7.97 -8.24
C ARG A 14 0.56 -6.49 -8.42
N ASN A 15 -0.20 -5.80 -9.27
CA ASN A 15 -0.05 -4.34 -9.45
C ASN A 15 -0.29 -3.60 -8.13
N GLN A 16 -1.31 -3.99 -7.36
CA GLN A 16 -1.56 -3.40 -6.04
C GLN A 16 -0.40 -3.64 -5.06
N PHE A 17 0.25 -4.81 -5.10
CA PHE A 17 1.48 -5.04 -4.31
C PHE A 17 2.65 -4.16 -4.75
N ASN A 18 2.86 -3.99 -6.07
CA ASN A 18 3.89 -3.10 -6.59
C ASN A 18 3.67 -1.64 -6.14
N TYR A 19 2.41 -1.18 -6.10
CA TYR A 19 2.07 0.15 -5.59
C TYR A 19 2.39 0.28 -4.10
N ILE A 20 2.12 -0.75 -3.29
CA ILE A 20 2.48 -0.75 -1.88
C ILE A 20 3.99 -0.64 -1.72
N GLU A 21 4.77 -1.48 -2.42
CA GLU A 21 6.24 -1.48 -2.35
C GLU A 21 6.82 -0.11 -2.74
N GLY A 22 6.37 0.47 -3.85
CA GLY A 22 6.80 1.80 -4.28
C GLY A 22 6.45 2.89 -3.25
N ASN A 23 5.26 2.83 -2.65
CA ASN A 23 4.86 3.81 -1.65
C ASN A 23 5.53 3.62 -0.28
N ILE A 24 6.03 2.43 0.07
CA ILE A 24 6.90 2.26 1.24
C ILE A 24 8.21 3.05 1.03
N GLY A 25 8.79 2.99 -0.17
CA GLY A 25 9.96 3.79 -0.52
C GLY A 25 9.70 5.29 -0.40
N ILE A 26 8.54 5.76 -0.90
CA ILE A 26 8.12 7.16 -0.79
C ILE A 26 7.88 7.54 0.68
N LEU A 27 7.26 6.68 1.49
CA LEU A 27 7.03 6.91 2.91
C LEU A 27 8.35 7.12 3.65
N ASN A 28 9.33 6.25 3.45
CA ASN A 28 10.64 6.36 4.08
C ASN A 28 11.33 7.67 3.68
N GLN A 29 11.33 8.01 2.39
CA GLN A 29 11.89 9.28 1.92
C GLN A 29 11.15 10.49 2.51
N ALA A 30 9.83 10.44 2.65
CA ALA A 30 9.05 11.52 3.22
C ALA A 30 9.34 11.69 4.72
N LEU A 31 9.53 10.60 5.47
CA LEU A 31 9.95 10.63 6.87
C LEU A 31 11.35 11.25 7.02
N GLU A 32 12.32 10.81 6.21
CA GLU A 32 13.69 11.37 6.20
C GLU A 32 13.69 12.88 5.93
N LYS A 33 12.85 13.32 5.00
CA LYS A 33 12.71 14.74 4.63
C LYS A 33 11.76 15.52 5.54
N SER A 34 11.19 14.89 6.58
CA SER A 34 10.17 15.50 7.45
C SER A 34 8.99 16.13 6.66
N SER A 35 8.60 15.50 5.56
CA SER A 35 7.52 15.95 4.69
C SER A 35 6.19 15.37 5.14
N ASN A 36 5.43 16.11 5.96
CA ASN A 36 4.15 15.63 6.50
C ASN A 36 3.14 15.25 5.40
N VAL A 37 3.05 16.08 4.35
CA VAL A 37 2.17 15.80 3.20
C VAL A 37 2.62 14.52 2.49
N GLY A 38 3.93 14.35 2.29
CA GLY A 38 4.48 13.14 1.67
C GLY A 38 4.18 11.87 2.49
N VAL A 39 4.29 11.94 3.81
CA VAL A 39 4.00 10.82 4.72
C VAL A 39 2.53 10.40 4.60
N PHE A 40 1.59 11.34 4.73
CA PHE A 40 0.17 11.00 4.66
C PHE A 40 -0.26 10.59 3.24
N MET A 41 0.33 11.17 2.20
CA MET A 41 0.11 10.74 0.82
C MET A 41 0.55 9.29 0.62
N ALA A 42 1.75 8.93 1.09
CA ALA A 42 2.26 7.57 0.97
C ALA A 42 1.42 6.56 1.78
N LEU A 43 1.06 6.89 3.02
CA LEU A 43 0.18 6.06 3.86
C LEU A 43 -1.19 5.85 3.22
N GLN A 44 -1.81 6.93 2.71
CA GLN A 44 -3.09 6.82 2.01
C GLN A 44 -3.00 5.90 0.79
N SER A 45 -1.93 6.02 -0.01
CA SER A 45 -1.70 5.14 -1.16
C SER A 45 -1.51 3.67 -0.76
N ILE A 46 -0.71 3.40 0.27
CA ILE A 46 -0.49 2.04 0.81
C ILE A 46 -1.83 1.42 1.22
N PHE A 47 -2.62 2.16 2.00
CA PHE A 47 -3.89 1.65 2.51
C PHE A 47 -4.97 1.55 1.43
N LEU A 48 -4.93 2.40 0.40
CA LEU A 48 -5.83 2.29 -0.75
C LEU A 48 -5.58 0.99 -1.50
N SER A 49 -4.32 0.65 -1.77
CA SER A 49 -3.95 -0.63 -2.39
C SER A 49 -4.23 -1.82 -1.47
N THR A 50 -4.00 -1.68 -0.17
CA THR A 50 -4.34 -2.71 0.84
C THR A 50 -5.84 -3.00 0.85
N MET A 51 -6.68 -1.95 0.81
CA MET A 51 -8.14 -2.07 0.68
C MET A 51 -8.53 -2.79 -0.61
N GLN A 52 -7.91 -2.44 -1.74
CA GLN A 52 -8.20 -3.09 -3.03
C GLN A 52 -7.85 -4.58 -3.00
N ILE A 53 -6.67 -4.95 -2.51
CA ILE A 53 -6.26 -6.36 -2.32
C ILE A 53 -7.30 -7.10 -1.48
N SER A 54 -7.66 -6.53 -0.32
CA SER A 54 -8.63 -7.15 0.57
C SER A 54 -9.99 -7.37 -0.12
N ARG A 55 -10.49 -6.39 -0.86
CA ARG A 55 -11.80 -6.48 -1.54
C ARG A 55 -11.80 -7.42 -2.74
N ILE A 56 -10.67 -7.58 -3.42
CA ILE A 56 -10.53 -8.56 -4.50
C ILE A 56 -10.58 -9.98 -3.91
N VAL A 57 -9.81 -10.23 -2.84
CA VAL A 57 -9.61 -11.56 -2.24
C VAL A 57 -10.77 -12.00 -1.33
N TRP A 58 -11.41 -11.09 -0.57
CA TRP A 58 -12.49 -11.47 0.38
C TRP A 58 -13.87 -10.87 0.10
N ALA A 59 -14.01 -9.95 -0.86
CA ALA A 59 -15.30 -9.35 -1.29
C ALA A 59 -16.29 -8.99 -0.15
N PRO A 60 -16.34 -7.72 0.32
CA PRO A 60 -17.26 -7.33 1.40
C PRO A 60 -18.75 -7.45 1.04
N ARG A 61 -19.10 -7.42 -0.26
CA ARG A 61 -20.47 -7.38 -0.75
C ARG A 61 -20.85 -8.70 -1.41
N LYS A 62 -22.16 -9.04 -1.38
CA LYS A 62 -22.72 -10.26 -2.00
C LYS A 62 -22.26 -10.43 -3.45
N LYS A 63 -22.25 -9.32 -4.21
CA LYS A 63 -21.69 -9.28 -5.57
C LYS A 63 -20.16 -9.43 -5.48
N GLY A 64 -19.66 -10.56 -5.95
CA GLY A 64 -18.23 -10.87 -5.99
C GLY A 64 -17.76 -11.92 -4.98
N LYS A 65 -18.62 -12.41 -4.07
CA LYS A 65 -18.25 -13.47 -3.12
C LYS A 65 -17.75 -14.74 -3.81
N ASN A 66 -18.45 -15.23 -4.83
CA ASN A 66 -18.02 -16.41 -5.59
C ASN A 66 -16.64 -16.20 -6.25
N ARG A 67 -16.39 -15.00 -6.81
CA ARG A 67 -15.09 -14.64 -7.40
C ARG A 67 -13.98 -14.64 -6.33
N ALA A 68 -14.21 -13.99 -5.20
CA ALA A 68 -13.28 -13.96 -4.08
C ALA A 68 -12.96 -15.37 -3.54
N GLU A 69 -13.98 -16.21 -3.39
CA GLU A 69 -13.81 -17.59 -2.97
C GLU A 69 -12.96 -18.41 -3.96
N GLU A 70 -13.22 -18.29 -5.26
CA GLU A 70 -12.43 -18.95 -6.29
C GLU A 70 -10.97 -18.47 -6.31
N ILE A 71 -10.73 -17.15 -6.17
CA ILE A 71 -9.38 -16.57 -6.08
C ILE A 71 -8.64 -17.12 -4.85
N ARG A 72 -9.29 -17.13 -3.67
CA ARG A 72 -8.68 -17.64 -2.43
C ARG A 72 -8.34 -19.12 -2.52
N LYS A 73 -9.25 -19.94 -3.05
CA LYS A 73 -9.00 -21.37 -3.28
C LYS A 73 -7.80 -21.58 -4.20
N PHE A 74 -7.71 -20.80 -5.27
CA PHE A 74 -6.57 -20.87 -6.20
C PHE A 74 -5.25 -20.46 -5.54
N LEU A 75 -5.26 -19.41 -4.73
CA LEU A 75 -4.08 -18.89 -4.03
C LEU A 75 -3.72 -19.67 -2.76
N GLY A 76 -4.59 -20.59 -2.29
CA GLY A 76 -4.42 -21.28 -1.02
C GLY A 76 -4.56 -20.37 0.20
N ILE A 77 -5.32 -19.28 0.09
CA ILE A 77 -5.50 -18.29 1.16
C ILE A 77 -6.78 -18.62 1.96
N PRO A 78 -6.73 -18.66 3.29
CA PRO A 78 -7.90 -18.94 4.12
C PRO A 78 -8.91 -17.77 4.16
N GLU A 79 -10.16 -18.07 4.54
CA GLU A 79 -11.19 -17.06 4.81
C GLU A 79 -10.79 -16.18 6.01
N GLU A 80 -10.31 -16.80 7.08
CA GLU A 80 -9.79 -16.14 8.26
C GLU A 80 -8.38 -15.62 7.96
N HIS A 81 -8.25 -14.30 7.80
CA HIS A 81 -6.99 -13.66 7.50
C HIS A 81 -7.01 -12.22 8.02
N PRO A 82 -5.90 -11.66 8.52
CA PRO A 82 -5.88 -10.29 9.05
C PRO A 82 -6.30 -9.21 8.04
N LEU A 83 -6.09 -9.45 6.75
CA LEU A 83 -6.55 -8.55 5.68
C LEU A 83 -8.05 -8.68 5.38
N ASN A 84 -8.73 -9.75 5.81
CA ASN A 84 -10.19 -9.84 5.78
C ASN A 84 -10.81 -9.05 6.93
N ASN A 85 -10.52 -7.76 6.97
CA ASN A 85 -10.91 -6.85 8.03
C ASN A 85 -11.82 -5.77 7.42
N LYS A 86 -12.98 -5.55 8.06
CA LYS A 86 -13.98 -4.58 7.58
C LYS A 86 -13.41 -3.16 7.55
N ASP A 87 -12.66 -2.76 8.57
CA ASP A 87 -12.09 -1.42 8.67
C ASP A 87 -11.06 -1.16 7.55
N ILE A 88 -10.33 -2.18 7.11
CA ILE A 88 -9.49 -2.11 5.90
C ILE A 88 -10.38 -2.01 4.64
N GLN A 89 -11.37 -2.88 4.51
CA GLN A 89 -12.21 -3.00 3.31
C GLN A 89 -13.07 -1.78 3.01
N THR A 90 -13.41 -1.00 4.05
CA THR A 90 -14.26 0.19 3.95
C THR A 90 -13.51 1.49 4.26
N LEU A 91 -12.19 1.44 4.41
CA LEU A 91 -11.40 2.57 4.92
C LEU A 91 -11.61 3.87 4.14
N PHE A 92 -11.84 3.78 2.83
CA PHE A 92 -12.08 4.93 1.95
C PHE A 92 -13.42 4.86 1.20
N ASP A 93 -14.30 3.91 1.55
CA ASP A 93 -15.67 3.87 1.00
C ASP A 93 -16.49 5.04 1.59
N ASN A 94 -17.44 5.57 0.79
CA ASN A 94 -18.41 6.60 1.19
C ASN A 94 -17.81 7.71 2.07
N CYS A 95 -16.76 8.37 1.58
CA CYS A 95 -15.93 9.26 2.38
C CYS A 95 -16.75 10.37 3.08
N ASP A 96 -17.74 10.91 2.37
CA ASP A 96 -18.71 11.88 2.89
C ASP A 96 -19.50 11.31 4.09
N GLU A 97 -20.21 10.21 3.92
CA GLU A 97 -21.00 9.57 4.98
C GLU A 97 -20.13 9.18 6.19
N ALA A 98 -18.97 8.56 5.93
CA ALA A 98 -18.07 8.10 6.97
C ALA A 98 -17.41 9.27 7.73
N ASN A 99 -17.18 10.42 7.08
CA ASN A 99 -16.71 11.63 7.76
C ASN A 99 -17.82 12.21 8.66
N GLU A 100 -19.04 12.33 8.16
CA GLU A 100 -20.19 12.84 8.94
C GLU A 100 -20.45 11.96 10.17
N GLU A 101 -20.38 10.64 10.02
CA GLU A 101 -20.51 9.71 11.14
C GLU A 101 -19.42 9.90 12.19
N TRP A 102 -18.16 10.08 11.76
CA TRP A 102 -17.04 10.28 12.68
C TRP A 102 -17.13 11.63 13.39
N ILE A 103 -17.50 12.71 12.68
CA ILE A 103 -17.73 14.05 13.24
C ILE A 103 -18.84 14.00 14.31
N LYS A 104 -19.95 13.29 14.02
CA LYS A 104 -21.05 13.13 14.97
C LYS A 104 -20.60 12.40 16.25
N LYS A 105 -19.76 11.36 16.12
CA LYS A 105 -19.24 10.58 17.26
C LYS A 105 -18.26 11.39 18.12
N THR A 106 -17.54 12.33 17.53
CA THR A 106 -16.49 13.12 18.21
C THR A 106 -16.93 14.54 18.56
N ALA A 107 -18.22 14.85 18.41
CA ALA A 107 -18.77 16.17 18.70
C ALA A 107 -18.45 16.63 20.13
N GLY A 108 -17.87 17.82 20.25
CA GLY A 108 -17.49 18.42 21.54
C GLY A 108 -16.27 17.81 22.21
N GLN A 109 -15.56 16.89 21.54
CA GLN A 109 -14.31 16.30 22.05
C GLN A 109 -13.08 17.05 21.51
N TYR A 110 -11.96 16.92 22.22
CA TYR A 110 -10.65 17.30 21.66
C TYR A 110 -10.26 16.31 20.57
N ILE A 111 -9.86 16.82 19.41
CA ILE A 111 -9.49 16.03 18.23
C ILE A 111 -8.03 16.26 17.88
N LEU A 112 -7.27 15.18 17.75
CA LEU A 112 -5.93 15.22 17.16
C LEU A 112 -6.02 15.00 15.65
N TYR A 113 -5.40 15.88 14.87
CA TYR A 113 -5.34 15.79 13.42
C TYR A 113 -3.90 16.00 12.92
N ASP A 114 -3.55 15.25 11.87
CA ASP A 114 -2.31 15.37 11.11
C ASP A 114 -1.02 15.32 11.93
N TYR A 115 -1.02 14.53 13.01
CA TYR A 115 0.17 14.34 13.84
C TYR A 115 1.11 13.27 13.26
N ILE A 116 2.40 13.57 13.20
CA ILE A 116 3.47 12.62 12.85
C ILE A 116 4.58 12.77 13.89
N GLY A 117 4.95 11.69 14.57
CA GLY A 117 5.99 11.71 15.60
C GLY A 117 5.92 10.51 16.54
N ASP A 118 6.64 10.56 17.66
CA ASP A 118 6.53 9.58 18.75
C ASP A 118 5.31 9.94 19.60
N LEU A 119 4.18 9.27 19.38
CA LEU A 119 2.93 9.62 20.05
C LEU A 119 3.03 9.43 21.57
N GLY A 120 3.71 8.37 22.03
CA GLY A 120 3.83 8.01 23.44
C GLY A 120 4.67 9.00 24.27
N GLU A 121 5.65 9.65 23.64
CA GLU A 121 6.50 10.69 24.26
C GLU A 121 6.00 12.12 23.98
N SER A 122 4.87 12.27 23.28
CA SER A 122 4.29 13.57 22.94
C SER A 122 3.33 14.10 24.01
N GLN A 123 2.97 15.38 23.90
CA GLN A 123 1.86 15.97 24.65
C GLN A 123 0.48 15.35 24.31
N HIS A 124 0.41 14.51 23.27
CA HIS A 124 -0.83 13.89 22.78
C HIS A 124 -0.96 12.41 23.18
N LYS A 125 -0.06 11.88 24.01
CA LYS A 125 0.00 10.46 24.40
C LYS A 125 -1.30 9.91 25.02
N ASP A 126 -2.08 10.77 25.65
CA ASP A 126 -3.34 10.42 26.33
C ASP A 126 -4.57 10.61 25.43
N VAL A 127 -4.40 11.00 24.16
CA VAL A 127 -5.50 11.10 23.19
C VAL A 127 -5.91 9.69 22.77
N GLU A 128 -7.17 9.33 23.08
CA GLU A 128 -7.76 8.06 22.69
C GLU A 128 -7.84 7.93 21.15
N ILE A 129 -7.61 6.72 20.63
CA ILE A 129 -7.50 6.46 19.18
C ILE A 129 -8.75 6.95 18.43
N ASP A 130 -9.95 6.75 18.99
CA ASP A 130 -11.22 7.15 18.36
C ASP A 130 -11.38 8.67 18.19
N LYS A 131 -10.60 9.47 18.93
CA LYS A 131 -10.51 10.93 18.86
C LYS A 131 -9.38 11.44 17.95
N ILE A 132 -8.68 10.53 17.27
CA ILE A 132 -7.64 10.88 16.30
C ILE A 132 -8.22 10.80 14.89
N PHE A 133 -8.26 11.92 14.17
CA PHE A 133 -8.71 11.96 12.79
C PHE A 133 -7.67 11.37 11.85
N ARG A 134 -6.40 11.74 12.01
CA ARG A 134 -5.30 11.21 11.23
C ARG A 134 -3.99 11.37 11.99
N SER A 135 -3.20 10.32 12.10
CA SER A 135 -1.85 10.41 12.65
C SER A 135 -0.96 9.26 12.19
N PHE A 136 0.35 9.44 12.34
CA PHE A 136 1.31 8.35 12.22
C PHE A 136 2.30 8.38 13.38
N ASP A 137 2.20 7.39 14.27
CA ASP A 137 3.19 7.16 15.31
C ASP A 137 4.42 6.50 14.67
N THR A 138 5.51 7.25 14.57
CA THR A 138 6.76 6.81 13.94
C THR A 138 7.50 5.75 14.75
N LYS A 139 7.28 5.67 16.06
CA LYS A 139 7.94 4.70 16.95
C LYS A 139 7.12 3.44 17.11
N GLY A 140 5.84 3.58 17.43
CA GLY A 140 4.90 2.46 17.49
C GLY A 140 4.51 1.93 16.10
N LYS A 141 4.82 2.67 15.04
CA LYS A 141 4.43 2.42 13.64
C LYS A 141 2.94 2.16 13.51
N ILE A 142 2.14 3.06 14.07
CA ILE A 142 0.67 2.98 14.04
C ILE A 142 0.16 4.11 13.16
N TYR A 143 -0.49 3.75 12.06
CA TYR A 143 -1.25 4.71 11.27
C TYR A 143 -2.68 4.76 11.80
N VAL A 144 -3.16 5.94 12.17
CA VAL A 144 -4.54 6.14 12.58
C VAL A 144 -5.26 6.96 11.52
N TYR A 145 -6.44 6.52 11.12
CA TYR A 145 -7.35 7.30 10.27
C TYR A 145 -8.79 7.11 10.73
N ARG A 146 -9.49 8.23 10.99
CA ARG A 146 -10.88 8.30 11.45
C ARG A 146 -11.17 7.36 12.61
N GLY A 147 -10.33 7.43 13.64
CA GLY A 147 -10.52 6.64 14.85
C GLY A 147 -10.12 5.17 14.75
N VAL A 148 -9.52 4.73 13.64
CA VAL A 148 -9.07 3.35 13.44
C VAL A 148 -7.55 3.30 13.36
N GLY A 149 -6.93 2.55 14.26
CA GLY A 149 -5.49 2.33 14.30
C GLY A 149 -5.06 1.07 13.56
N PHE A 150 -4.06 1.20 12.71
CA PHE A 150 -3.45 0.11 11.95
C PHE A 150 -1.98 -0.01 12.34
N GLN A 151 -1.60 -1.15 12.91
CA GLN A 151 -0.20 -1.45 13.17
C GLN A 151 0.48 -1.84 11.86
N MET A 152 1.45 -1.05 11.41
CA MET A 152 2.06 -1.18 10.08
C MET A 152 2.80 -2.50 9.89
N ASP A 153 3.62 -2.95 10.82
CA ASP A 153 4.36 -4.20 10.73
C ASP A 153 3.41 -5.42 10.64
N SER A 154 2.30 -5.39 11.38
CA SER A 154 1.24 -6.42 11.29
C SER A 154 0.56 -6.42 9.92
N VAL A 155 0.21 -5.25 9.40
CA VAL A 155 -0.39 -5.11 8.06
C VAL A 155 0.58 -5.58 6.98
N MET A 156 1.85 -5.18 7.05
CA MET A 156 2.88 -5.57 6.09
C MET A 156 3.17 -7.07 6.13
N THR A 157 3.17 -7.69 7.31
CA THR A 157 3.31 -9.14 7.46
C THR A 157 2.14 -9.87 6.80
N ALA A 158 0.90 -9.40 6.99
CA ALA A 158 -0.27 -9.99 6.36
C ALA A 158 -0.32 -9.73 4.84
N LEU A 159 0.20 -8.61 4.35
CA LEU A 159 0.37 -8.35 2.91
C LEU A 159 1.40 -9.29 2.29
N LYS A 160 2.51 -9.54 2.99
CA LYS A 160 3.57 -10.42 2.52
C LYS A 160 3.07 -11.84 2.24
N SER A 161 2.27 -12.44 3.15
CA SER A 161 1.74 -13.80 2.95
C SER A 161 0.89 -13.91 1.68
N VAL A 162 0.08 -12.91 1.38
CA VAL A 162 -0.74 -12.85 0.16
C VAL A 162 0.11 -12.57 -1.07
N SER A 163 1.08 -11.66 -0.96
CA SER A 163 2.00 -11.31 -2.06
C SER A 163 2.80 -12.52 -2.54
N ASP A 164 3.34 -13.33 -1.62
CA ASP A 164 4.12 -14.52 -1.94
C ASP A 164 3.24 -15.54 -2.73
N ALA A 165 1.97 -15.72 -2.34
CA ALA A 165 1.02 -16.58 -3.06
C ALA A 165 0.67 -16.02 -4.45
N VAL A 166 0.43 -14.71 -4.56
CA VAL A 166 0.11 -14.03 -5.82
C VAL A 166 1.28 -14.08 -6.80
N ASN A 167 2.51 -13.86 -6.34
CA ASN A 167 3.70 -13.93 -7.18
C ASN A 167 3.91 -15.35 -7.70
N LYS A 168 3.78 -16.36 -6.84
CA LYS A 168 3.84 -17.77 -7.27
C LYS A 168 2.79 -18.05 -8.35
N ALA A 169 1.54 -17.67 -8.13
CA ALA A 169 0.47 -17.82 -9.13
C ALA A 169 0.77 -17.09 -10.45
N HIS A 170 1.27 -15.85 -10.38
CA HIS A 170 1.53 -15.03 -11.56
C HIS A 170 2.60 -15.65 -12.47
N TYR A 171 3.68 -16.19 -11.90
CA TYR A 171 4.73 -16.87 -12.69
C TYR A 171 4.20 -18.11 -13.43
N HIS A 172 3.28 -18.86 -12.82
CA HIS A 172 2.70 -20.05 -13.44
C HIS A 172 1.68 -19.72 -14.54
N LEU A 173 0.95 -18.61 -14.39
CA LEU A 173 -0.10 -18.21 -15.33
C LEU A 173 0.44 -17.48 -16.57
N PHE A 174 1.59 -16.81 -16.46
CA PHE A 174 2.13 -15.95 -17.52
C PHE A 174 3.61 -16.21 -17.85
N PRO A 175 4.10 -17.46 -18.00
CA PRO A 175 5.53 -17.74 -18.11
C PRO A 175 6.21 -17.06 -19.31
N GLU A 176 5.51 -16.95 -20.44
CA GLU A 176 6.06 -16.39 -21.69
C GLU A 176 6.23 -14.87 -21.66
N GLN A 177 5.46 -14.15 -20.84
CA GLN A 177 5.52 -12.69 -20.76
C GLN A 177 6.74 -12.17 -19.97
N TRP A 178 7.50 -13.05 -19.30
CA TRP A 178 8.63 -12.68 -18.44
C TRP A 178 10.00 -13.14 -18.98
N LYS A 179 10.02 -13.88 -20.09
CA LYS A 179 11.26 -14.36 -20.73
C LYS A 179 12.19 -13.23 -21.19
N ASP A 180 11.66 -12.03 -21.42
CA ASP A 180 12.44 -10.90 -21.94
C ASP A 180 13.02 -9.98 -20.85
N SER A 181 12.76 -10.26 -19.56
CA SER A 181 13.21 -9.39 -18.45
C SER A 181 14.61 -9.75 -17.90
N GLU A 182 15.14 -10.94 -18.19
CA GLU A 182 16.51 -11.33 -17.82
C GLU A 182 17.56 -10.79 -18.81
N GLY A 183 17.15 -10.22 -19.95
CA GLY A 183 18.03 -9.73 -21.01
C GLY A 183 18.41 -8.24 -20.94
N ASN A 184 17.81 -7.45 -20.05
CA ASN A 184 17.96 -5.99 -20.05
C ASN A 184 18.72 -5.41 -18.84
N ALA A 185 19.44 -6.26 -18.10
CA ALA A 185 20.50 -5.82 -17.19
C ALA A 185 21.82 -5.67 -17.96
N GLN A 186 21.85 -4.85 -19.01
CA GLN A 186 23.11 -4.37 -19.57
C GLN A 186 23.54 -3.11 -18.83
N ALA A 187 24.70 -3.22 -18.18
CA ALA A 187 25.43 -2.17 -17.49
C ALA A 187 25.49 -0.88 -18.32
N PRO A 188 25.57 0.31 -17.69
CA PRO A 188 25.75 1.55 -18.44
C PRO A 188 27.06 1.47 -19.22
N ALA A 189 26.95 1.37 -20.54
CA ALA A 189 28.08 1.46 -21.44
C ALA A 189 28.73 2.83 -21.25
N GLU A 190 30.04 2.80 -21.00
CA GLU A 190 30.93 3.94 -20.93
C GLU A 190 30.69 4.88 -22.12
N ALA A 191 30.11 6.05 -21.84
CA ALA A 191 30.12 7.16 -22.79
C ALA A 191 31.54 7.74 -22.81
N ASP A 192 32.31 7.20 -23.74
CA ASP A 192 33.51 7.70 -24.39
C ASP A 192 34.13 9.00 -23.87
N LYS A 193 35.32 8.80 -23.32
CA LYS A 193 36.46 9.71 -23.43
C LYS A 193 36.77 10.00 -24.90
N ALA A 194 36.19 11.05 -25.48
CA ALA A 194 36.69 11.59 -26.75
C ALA A 194 36.40 13.09 -26.91
N ALA A 195 36.98 13.91 -26.03
CA ALA A 195 37.13 15.35 -26.30
C ALA A 195 38.44 15.88 -25.73
N SER A 196 39.57 15.47 -26.33
CA SER A 196 40.84 16.15 -26.09
C SER A 196 41.70 16.28 -27.35
N LYS A 197 41.69 17.51 -27.88
CA LYS A 197 42.78 18.27 -28.55
C LYS A 197 43.07 18.05 -30.05
N PRO A 198 43.74 19.00 -30.76
CA PRO A 198 44.04 20.42 -30.46
C PRO A 198 43.78 21.40 -31.64
N SER A 199 44.01 22.70 -31.38
CA SER A 199 43.96 23.83 -32.31
C SER A 199 45.05 23.84 -33.40
N LYS A 200 44.78 24.56 -34.52
CA LYS A 200 45.73 25.26 -35.42
C LYS A 200 44.91 26.18 -36.36
N LYS A 201 44.92 27.51 -36.13
CA LYS A 201 45.75 28.58 -36.73
C LYS A 201 45.34 29.07 -38.15
N ASN A 202 44.97 30.35 -38.19
CA ASN A 202 45.24 31.43 -39.16
C ASN A 202 44.78 31.29 -40.62
N LYS A 203 43.90 32.22 -41.04
CA LYS A 203 44.27 33.48 -41.71
C LYS A 203 43.12 34.47 -41.69
#